data_AF-A0A8R1DYE9-F1
#
_entry.id   AF-A0A8R1DYE9-F1
#
_cell.length_a   1.000
_cell.length_b   1.000
_cell.length_c   1.000
_cell.angle_alpha   90.00
_cell.angle_beta   90.00
_cell.angle_gamma   90.00
#
_symmetry.space_group_name_H-M   'P 1'
#
loop_
_entity.id
_entity.type
_entity.pdbx_description
1 polymer ?
#
loop_
_entity_poly.entity_id
_entity_poly.type
_entity_poly.pdbx_seq_one_letter_code
_entity_poly.pdbx_strand_id
1 'polypeptide(L)'
;MPPRTILVFDVDGTLTAARQVISPEMRQFLLDTRKRVPLAVVGGSDLNKITEQLAKDRNTLLSMFDYTFSENGLLGYKGTDPYPIQYLENDFDVIHFFGDKTSPGGNDHEIFADTRTIGHTVSGPEDTKLQVLSVLENYENFV
;
A
#
# COMPACT_ATOMS: atom_id res chain seq x y z
N MET A 1 3.86 7.39 -23.29
CA MET A 1 2.91 6.67 -22.41
C MET A 1 3.08 7.24 -21.02
N PRO A 2 2.01 7.41 -20.24
CA PRO A 2 2.14 7.79 -18.83
C PRO A 2 3.03 6.77 -18.11
N PRO A 3 3.78 7.20 -17.06
CA PRO A 3 4.58 6.28 -16.26
C PRO A 3 3.69 5.23 -15.61
N ARG A 4 4.18 3.99 -15.52
CA ARG A 4 3.53 2.92 -14.77
C ARG A 4 3.67 3.24 -13.28
N THR A 5 2.58 3.64 -12.65
CA THR A 5 2.55 4.02 -11.23
C THR A 5 1.89 2.96 -10.37
N ILE A 6 2.39 2.75 -9.16
CA ILE A 6 1.75 1.96 -8.11
C ILE A 6 1.69 2.74 -6.79
N LEU A 7 0.63 2.51 -6.01
CA LEU A 7 0.53 3.00 -4.64
C LEU A 7 0.75 1.84 -3.66
N VAL A 8 1.70 2.00 -2.74
CA VAL A 8 2.09 1.03 -1.72
C VAL A 8 1.74 1.58 -0.34
N PHE A 9 1.04 0.81 0.46
CA PHE A 9 0.58 1.24 1.79
C PHE A 9 1.16 0.36 2.89
N ASP A 10 1.62 0.98 3.98
CA ASP A 10 1.63 0.34 5.29
C ASP A 10 0.19 0.02 5.76
N VAL A 11 0.05 -0.81 6.78
CA VAL A 11 -1.23 -1.26 7.35
C VAL A 11 -1.66 -0.43 8.57
N ASP A 12 -0.90 -0.51 9.67
CA ASP A 12 -1.36 -0.14 11.01
C ASP A 12 -1.05 1.32 11.34
N GLY A 13 -2.08 2.16 11.45
CA GLY A 13 -1.92 3.61 11.53
C GLY A 13 -1.94 4.29 10.16
N THR A 14 -1.88 3.52 9.07
CA THR A 14 -1.92 4.02 7.69
C THR A 14 -3.28 3.74 7.02
N LEU A 15 -3.65 2.48 6.86
CA LEU A 15 -4.94 2.05 6.29
C LEU A 15 -6.00 1.82 7.35
N THR A 16 -5.58 1.49 8.57
CA THR A 16 -6.47 1.32 9.72
C THR A 16 -6.04 2.24 10.85
N ALA A 17 -6.95 2.52 11.78
CA ALA A 17 -6.52 3.07 13.06
C ALA A 17 -5.68 2.01 13.80
N ALA A 18 -4.73 2.43 14.63
CA ALA A 18 -3.80 1.53 15.30
C ALA A 18 -4.51 0.35 16.00
N ARG A 19 -4.12 -0.86 15.63
CA ARG A 19 -4.65 -2.17 16.06
C ARG A 19 -6.14 -2.37 15.81
N GLN A 20 -6.72 -1.64 14.86
CA GLN A 20 -8.11 -1.78 14.45
C GLN A 20 -8.21 -2.45 13.08
N VAL A 21 -9.41 -2.93 12.78
CA VAL A 21 -9.80 -3.41 11.45
C VAL A 21 -10.13 -2.23 10.53
N ILE A 22 -10.00 -2.44 9.22
CA ILE A 22 -10.34 -1.46 8.20
C ILE A 22 -11.80 -1.07 8.27
N SER A 23 -12.09 0.23 8.12
CA SER A 23 -13.46 0.72 8.05
C SER A 23 -14.10 0.38 6.69
N PRO A 24 -15.42 0.21 6.61
CA PRO A 24 -16.11 0.00 5.33
C PRO A 24 -15.85 1.12 4.31
N GLU A 25 -15.76 2.37 4.79
CA GLU A 25 -15.49 3.55 3.96
C GLU A 25 -14.08 3.49 3.37
N MET A 26 -13.07 3.17 4.19
CA MET A 26 -11.69 3.03 3.71
C MET A 26 -11.55 1.87 2.75
N ARG A 27 -12.21 0.74 3.04
CA ARG A 27 -12.25 -0.41 2.14
C ARG A 27 -12.84 -0.04 0.78
N GLN A 28 -13.97 0.65 0.76
CA GLN A 28 -14.62 1.09 -0.48
C GLN A 28 -13.73 2.06 -1.26
N PHE A 29 -13.10 3.00 -0.56
CA PHE A 29 -12.14 3.93 -1.14
C PHE A 29 -10.97 3.22 -1.85
N LEU A 30 -10.37 2.20 -1.22
CA LEU A 30 -9.30 1.41 -1.84
C LEU A 30 -9.79 0.66 -3.09
N LEU A 31 -10.98 0.07 -3.03
CA LEU A 31 -11.57 -0.62 -4.19
C LEU A 31 -11.83 0.32 -5.36
N ASP A 32 -12.27 1.55 -5.10
CA ASP A 32 -12.47 2.55 -6.14
C ASP A 32 -11.15 3.11 -6.68
N THR A 33 -10.16 3.28 -5.80
CA THR A 33 -8.80 3.69 -6.18
C THR A 33 -8.13 2.65 -7.08
N ARG A 34 -8.30 1.36 -6.77
CA ARG A 34 -7.72 0.25 -7.54
C ARG A 34 -8.19 0.20 -9.00
N LYS A 35 -9.36 0.76 -9.32
CA LYS A 35 -9.85 0.89 -10.70
C LYS A 35 -9.03 1.86 -11.54
N ARG A 36 -8.26 2.75 -10.90
CA ARG A 36 -7.50 3.85 -11.54
C ARG A 36 -6.00 3.57 -11.52
N VAL A 37 -5.48 2.99 -10.44
CA VAL A 37 -4.05 2.71 -10.25
C VAL A 37 -3.86 1.39 -9.49
N PRO A 38 -2.85 0.57 -9.85
CA PRO A 38 -2.52 -0.63 -9.09
C PRO A 38 -2.20 -0.32 -7.63
N LEU A 39 -2.63 -1.22 -6.74
CA LEU A 39 -2.42 -1.08 -5.29
C LEU A 39 -1.58 -2.23 -4.74
N ALA A 40 -0.69 -1.89 -3.81
CA ALA A 40 0.04 -2.84 -2.98
C ALA A 40 -0.14 -2.54 -1.49
N VAL A 41 -0.10 -3.58 -0.68
CA VAL A 41 0.07 -3.44 0.78
C VAL A 41 1.39 -4.09 1.21
N VAL A 42 2.07 -3.47 2.17
CA VAL A 42 3.27 -4.00 2.81
C VAL A 42 3.12 -3.92 4.32
N GLY A 43 3.47 -4.98 5.03
CA GLY A 43 3.48 -4.99 6.49
C GLY A 43 4.63 -5.82 7.05
N GLY A 44 5.15 -5.42 8.21
CA GLY A 44 6.16 -6.19 8.94
C GLY A 44 5.62 -7.43 9.65
N SER A 45 4.29 -7.56 9.74
CA SER A 45 3.62 -8.73 10.30
C SER A 45 3.45 -9.84 9.28
N ASP A 46 3.12 -11.05 9.77
CA ASP A 46 2.69 -12.16 8.93
C ASP A 46 1.40 -11.84 8.16
N LEU A 47 1.15 -12.61 7.09
CA LEU A 47 -0.01 -12.43 6.22
C LEU A 47 -1.35 -12.57 6.95
N ASN A 48 -1.41 -13.37 8.02
CA ASN A 48 -2.66 -13.58 8.77
C ASN A 48 -3.04 -12.31 9.52
N LYS A 49 -2.10 -11.64 10.18
CA LYS A 49 -2.35 -10.34 10.85
C LYS A 49 -2.78 -9.26 9.87
N ILE A 50 -2.13 -9.16 8.72
CA ILE A 50 -2.55 -8.22 7.66
C ILE A 50 -3.97 -8.56 7.20
N THR A 51 -4.28 -9.85 7.03
CA THR A 51 -5.62 -10.32 6.66
C THR A 51 -6.64 -9.93 7.72
N GLU A 52 -6.39 -10.17 9.01
CA GLU A 52 -7.28 -9.82 10.12
C GLU A 52 -7.63 -8.33 10.14
N GLN A 53 -6.67 -7.47 9.80
CA GLN A 53 -6.90 -6.02 9.78
C GLN A 53 -7.64 -5.56 8.52
N LEU A 54 -7.37 -6.13 7.34
CA LEU A 54 -7.85 -5.57 6.07
C LEU A 54 -8.98 -6.37 5.41
N ALA A 55 -9.22 -7.61 5.83
CA ALA A 55 -10.11 -8.54 5.15
C ALA A 55 -10.73 -9.56 6.12
N LYS A 56 -11.68 -10.35 5.59
CA LYS A 56 -12.27 -11.48 6.35
C LYS A 56 -11.46 -12.76 6.23
N ASP A 57 -10.72 -12.89 5.12
CA ASP A 57 -9.96 -14.06 4.74
C ASP A 57 -8.88 -13.66 3.71
N ARG A 58 -7.93 -14.56 3.48
CA ARG A 58 -6.79 -14.34 2.58
C ARG A 58 -7.22 -14.05 1.13
N ASN A 59 -8.24 -14.72 0.61
CA ASN A 59 -8.67 -14.51 -0.77
C ASN A 59 -9.29 -13.12 -0.94
N THR A 60 -10.03 -12.69 0.08
CA THR A 60 -10.55 -11.32 0.14
C THR A 60 -9.41 -10.29 0.19
N LEU A 61 -8.34 -10.53 0.95
CA LEU A 61 -7.16 -9.65 0.96
C LEU A 61 -6.50 -9.57 -0.43
N LEU A 62 -6.15 -10.74 -1.00
CA LEU A 62 -5.44 -10.83 -2.27
C LEU A 62 -6.26 -10.35 -3.48
N SER A 63 -7.58 -10.21 -3.34
CA SER A 63 -8.43 -9.63 -4.37
C SER A 63 -8.64 -8.11 -4.21
N MET A 64 -8.35 -7.56 -3.03
CA MET A 64 -8.42 -6.11 -2.78
C MET A 64 -7.20 -5.35 -3.30
N PHE A 65 -6.04 -6.01 -3.36
CA PHE A 65 -4.78 -5.42 -3.82
C PHE A 65 -4.23 -6.21 -4.99
N ASP A 66 -3.49 -5.54 -5.88
CA ASP A 66 -2.77 -6.19 -6.97
C ASP A 66 -1.53 -6.91 -6.45
N TYR A 67 -0.90 -6.34 -5.41
CA TYR A 67 0.25 -6.91 -4.73
C TYR A 67 0.05 -6.92 -3.21
N THR A 68 0.58 -7.95 -2.54
CA THR A 68 0.52 -8.05 -1.07
C THR A 68 1.84 -8.58 -0.56
N PHE A 69 2.47 -7.83 0.34
CA PHE A 69 3.77 -8.13 0.93
C PHE A 69 3.65 -8.22 2.46
N SER A 70 4.02 -9.36 3.03
CA SER A 70 4.09 -9.57 4.47
C SER A 70 5.52 -9.81 4.92
N GLU A 71 5.76 -9.75 6.23
CA GLU A 71 7.08 -9.97 6.84
C GLU A 71 8.16 -9.08 6.21
N ASN A 72 7.87 -7.78 6.07
CA ASN A 72 8.74 -6.78 5.43
C ASN A 72 9.13 -7.16 3.98
N GLY A 73 8.23 -7.83 3.25
CA GLY A 73 8.45 -8.21 1.85
C GLY A 73 9.16 -9.54 1.64
N LEU A 74 9.43 -10.31 2.71
CA LEU A 74 9.94 -11.68 2.59
C LEU A 74 8.95 -12.59 1.86
N LEU A 75 7.66 -12.42 2.14
CA LEU A 75 6.59 -13.15 1.46
C LEU A 75 5.75 -12.14 0.66
N GLY A 76 5.68 -12.35 -0.66
CA GLY A 76 4.95 -11.47 -1.57
C GLY A 76 4.05 -12.24 -2.52
N TYR A 77 2.95 -11.60 -2.93
CA TYR A 77 2.00 -12.12 -3.91
C TYR A 77 1.62 -11.04 -4.92
N LYS A 78 1.46 -11.44 -6.19
CA LYS A 78 0.79 -10.67 -7.25
C LYS A 78 -0.52 -11.40 -7.57
N GLY A 79 -1.65 -10.85 -7.13
CA GLY A 79 -2.88 -11.62 -6.99
C GLY A 79 -2.66 -12.83 -6.08
N THR A 80 -2.77 -14.04 -6.62
CA THR A 80 -2.52 -15.29 -5.86
C THR A 80 -1.15 -15.91 -6.10
N ASP A 81 -0.39 -15.39 -7.04
CA ASP A 81 0.90 -15.97 -7.45
C ASP A 81 2.04 -15.41 -6.59
N PRO A 82 2.98 -16.25 -6.11
CA PRO A 82 4.15 -15.77 -5.37
C PRO A 82 4.95 -14.75 -6.18
N TYR A 83 5.34 -13.65 -5.54
CA TYR A 83 6.00 -12.52 -6.19
C TYR A 83 7.09 -11.92 -5.30
N PRO A 84 8.38 -11.99 -5.70
CA PRO A 84 9.47 -11.34 -4.97
C PRO A 84 9.35 -9.81 -5.03
N ILE A 85 9.43 -9.14 -3.88
CA ILE A 85 9.26 -7.66 -3.80
C ILE A 85 10.29 -6.90 -4.63
N GLN A 86 11.49 -7.47 -4.84
CA GLN A 86 12.56 -6.85 -5.64
C GLN A 86 12.16 -6.66 -7.10
N TYR A 87 11.17 -7.40 -7.61
CA TYR A 87 10.73 -7.24 -9.00
C TYR A 87 9.77 -6.07 -9.19
N LEU A 88 9.28 -5.45 -8.10
CA LEU A 88 8.32 -4.35 -8.20
C LEU A 88 8.90 -3.15 -8.97
N GLU A 89 10.20 -2.86 -8.82
CA GLU A 89 10.90 -1.77 -9.54
C GLU A 89 11.02 -1.99 -11.05
N ASN A 90 10.87 -3.22 -11.53
CA ASN A 90 10.87 -3.52 -12.95
C ASN A 90 9.47 -3.32 -13.56
N ASP A 91 8.43 -3.54 -12.75
CA ASP A 91 7.02 -3.45 -13.14
C ASP A 91 6.49 -2.01 -13.13
N PHE A 92 7.13 -1.09 -12.40
CA PHE A 92 6.66 0.28 -12.20
C PHE A 92 7.78 1.31 -12.30
N ASP A 93 7.46 2.42 -12.96
CA ASP A 93 8.36 3.55 -13.13
C ASP A 93 8.27 4.52 -11.94
N VAL A 94 7.12 4.53 -11.25
CA VAL A 94 6.86 5.38 -10.07
C VAL A 94 6.20 4.56 -8.96
N ILE A 95 6.81 4.55 -7.78
CA ILE A 95 6.31 3.84 -6.59
C ILE A 95 6.02 4.88 -5.51
N HIS A 96 4.75 5.13 -5.20
CA HIS A 96 4.39 5.93 -4.04
C HIS A 96 4.26 5.04 -2.82
N PHE A 97 4.85 5.44 -1.70
CA PHE A 97 4.72 4.73 -0.43
C PHE A 97 4.04 5.62 0.60
N PHE A 98 3.05 5.09 1.33
CA PHE A 98 2.33 5.79 2.40
C PHE A 98 2.54 5.04 3.73
N GLY A 99 2.99 5.74 4.77
CA GLY A 99 3.25 5.14 6.09
C GLY A 99 3.17 6.15 7.24
N ASP A 100 2.89 5.67 8.46
CA ASP A 100 2.69 6.52 9.64
C ASP A 100 3.97 6.73 10.47
N LYS A 101 4.91 5.78 10.44
CA LYS A 101 6.16 5.80 11.23
C LYS A 101 7.40 5.89 10.34
N THR A 102 7.49 6.99 9.60
CA THR A 102 8.56 7.25 8.60
C THR A 102 9.81 7.93 9.16
N SER A 103 9.75 8.44 10.40
CA SER A 103 10.92 9.06 11.07
C SER A 103 12.01 8.02 11.39
N PRO A 104 13.30 8.42 11.50
CA PRO A 104 14.37 7.50 11.88
C PRO A 104 14.04 6.70 13.15
N GLY A 105 14.08 5.37 13.04
CA GLY A 105 13.69 4.43 14.11
C GLY A 105 12.24 3.93 14.06
N GLY A 106 11.41 4.47 13.16
CA GLY A 106 10.10 3.90 12.83
C GLY A 106 10.20 2.74 11.83
N ASN A 107 9.21 1.84 11.81
CA ASN A 107 9.20 0.66 10.94
C ASN A 107 9.04 0.99 9.46
N ASP A 108 8.52 2.16 9.12
CA ASP A 108 8.32 2.56 7.73
C ASP A 108 9.51 3.32 7.16
N HIS A 109 10.48 3.69 8.01
CA HIS A 109 11.59 4.57 7.64
C HIS A 109 12.42 4.02 6.47
N GLU A 110 12.71 2.72 6.46
CA GLU A 110 13.54 2.12 5.41
C GLU A 110 12.88 2.19 4.04
N ILE A 111 11.58 1.89 3.95
CA ILE A 111 10.82 1.95 2.69
C ILE A 111 10.62 3.41 2.26
N PHE A 112 10.32 4.29 3.23
CA PHE A 112 10.11 5.72 3.00
C PHE A 112 11.38 6.43 2.50
N ALA A 113 12.56 6.05 3.01
CA ALA A 113 13.84 6.67 2.65
C ALA A 113 14.49 6.05 1.40
N ASP A 114 13.94 4.94 0.89
CA ASP A 114 14.45 4.29 -0.31
C ASP A 114 14.29 5.20 -1.54
N THR A 115 15.35 5.39 -2.31
CA THR A 115 15.37 6.27 -3.49
C THR A 115 14.40 5.85 -4.60
N ARG A 116 13.89 4.61 -4.55
CA ARG A 116 12.91 4.08 -5.51
C ARG A 116 11.48 4.49 -5.17
N THR A 117 11.24 4.97 -3.96
CA THR A 117 9.91 5.38 -3.52
C THR A 117 9.79 6.90 -3.47
N ILE A 118 8.58 7.37 -3.74
CA ILE A 118 8.12 8.71 -3.38
C ILE A 118 7.31 8.53 -2.09
N GLY A 119 7.97 8.76 -0.96
CA GLY A 119 7.40 8.57 0.37
C GLY A 119 6.43 9.68 0.78
N HIS A 120 5.33 9.26 1.39
CA HIS A 120 4.27 10.10 1.95
C HIS A 120 4.08 9.72 3.42
N THR A 121 4.39 10.65 4.32
CA THR A 121 4.11 10.44 5.75
C THR A 121 2.65 10.78 6.00
N VAL A 122 1.90 9.85 6.56
CA VAL A 122 0.48 10.03 6.89
C VAL A 122 0.26 10.00 8.39
N SER A 123 -0.80 10.64 8.88
CA SER A 123 -1.16 10.59 10.30
C SER A 123 -2.29 9.61 10.64
N GLY A 124 -2.83 8.90 9.64
CA GLY A 124 -4.02 8.06 9.81
C GLY A 124 -4.78 7.80 8.50
N PRO A 125 -5.82 6.94 8.52
CA PRO A 125 -6.60 6.59 7.33
C PRO A 125 -7.23 7.79 6.60
N GLU A 126 -7.70 8.80 7.33
CA GLU A 126 -8.29 9.99 6.72
C GLU A 126 -7.25 10.81 5.94
N ASP A 127 -6.07 11.00 6.52
CA ASP A 127 -4.97 11.69 5.86
C ASP A 127 -4.43 10.89 4.67
N THR A 128 -4.32 9.57 4.80
CA THR A 128 -3.99 8.66 3.69
C THR A 128 -4.92 8.88 2.50
N LYS A 129 -6.24 8.97 2.71
CA LYS A 129 -7.19 9.23 1.62
C LYS A 129 -6.93 10.58 0.94
N LEU A 130 -6.68 11.64 1.71
CA LEU A 130 -6.43 12.98 1.18
C LEU A 130 -5.16 13.01 0.33
N GLN A 131 -4.07 12.40 0.81
CA GLN A 131 -2.81 12.35 0.09
C GLN A 131 -2.91 11.47 -1.17
N VAL A 132 -3.61 10.34 -1.11
CA VAL A 132 -3.90 9.52 -2.29
C VAL A 132 -4.67 10.31 -3.35
N LEU A 133 -5.71 11.06 -2.97
CA LEU A 133 -6.47 11.87 -3.92
C LEU A 133 -5.58 12.92 -4.62
N SER A 134 -4.71 13.60 -3.85
CA SER A 134 -3.72 14.52 -4.41
C SER A 134 -2.76 13.85 -5.40
N VAL A 135 -2.29 12.64 -5.10
CA VAL A 135 -1.44 11.85 -6.02
C VAL A 135 -2.21 11.47 -7.28
N LEU A 136 -3.47 11.06 -7.17
CA LEU A 136 -4.30 10.67 -8.31
C LEU A 136 -4.63 11.85 -9.24
N GLU A 137 -4.93 13.02 -8.68
CA GLU A 137 -5.14 14.24 -9.48
C GLU A 137 -3.91 14.57 -10.32
N ASN A 138 -2.71 14.44 -9.74
CA ASN A 138 -1.47 14.62 -10.47
C ASN A 138 -1.26 13.52 -11.52
N TYR A 139 -1.52 12.26 -11.18
CA TYR A 139 -1.39 11.11 -12.08
C TYR A 139 -2.26 11.27 -13.34
N GLU A 140 -3.53 11.63 -13.17
CA GLU A 140 -4.46 11.78 -14.30
C GLU A 140 -4.14 12.94 -15.23
N ASN A 141 -3.42 13.96 -14.77
CA ASN A 141 -2.95 15.02 -15.65
C ASN A 141 -1.90 14.55 -16.67
N PHE A 142 -1.35 13.34 -16.50
CA PHE A 142 -0.35 12.75 -17.40
C PHE A 142 -0.86 11.57 -18.24
N VAL A 143 -2.10 11.11 -18.01
CA VAL A 143 -2.74 9.98 -18.72
C VAL A 143 -3.65 10.51 -19.82
#